data_AF-X1L4R3-F1
#
_entry.id   AF-X1L4R3-F1
#
_cell.length_a   1.000
_cell.length_b   1.000
_cell.length_c   1.000
_cell.angle_alpha   90.00
_cell.angle_beta   90.00
_cell.angle_gamma   90.00
#
_symmetry.space_group_name_H-M   'P 1'
#
loop_
_entity.id
_entity.type
_entity.pdbx_description
1 polymer ?
#
loop_
_entity_poly.entity_id
_entity_poly.type
_entity_poly.pdbx_seq_one_letter_code
_entity_poly.pdbx_strand_id
1 'polypeptide(L)'
;SGIEHTFDMLAQRDDGFTTYNIAICTTTGGNSEKEAATVFSFANRAYDADIQERVLIAIPGLGEEAKALAQKQRVKVIDGSRIESLLDLKSLTPTPPVKLSEPFKFETKEQLVKSLANLGYKVEEKAKVRGRSGVEYTFDILAYADIDQVGHSLGVDFLSGEREISLEQVALFDTKAYEVGIDDKVIVVSLQLSPEAQQFAQHQRIKVLEPGQKLPSQPTLTKEKPAPPEEKPTKVEKSEAPDTKPQLKQLKHTTQPEALQLIPEVMARRYNAMPLAISGNTLQVAMADPTDIFALEAFSALSRMRIKPIAANAKEVRESIDFNYKGYGEIEKQISRISIPGEATEERLAISADTDAPLAQALNLIIEEAVKARSSDIHIEPEEDRLRVRYRIDGTLQDMMSLPLNIHLALVSRIKILADMNIADRHRPQDGQFSTEAKGRQIDVRVATAPTVNGEMAELRL
;
A
#
# COMPACT_ATOMS: atom_id res chain seq x y z
N SER A 1 -23.78 6.81 -7.77
CA SER A 1 -24.61 7.79 -7.04
C SER A 1 -26.14 7.61 -7.20
N GLY A 2 -26.63 6.69 -8.02
CA GLY A 2 -28.05 6.67 -8.44
C GLY A 2 -28.39 7.69 -9.54
N ILE A 3 -27.41 8.50 -9.98
CA ILE A 3 -27.51 9.39 -11.13
C ILE A 3 -27.25 8.57 -12.39
N GLU A 4 -28.10 8.76 -13.39
CA GLU A 4 -27.93 8.18 -14.71
C GLU A 4 -26.92 9.00 -15.52
N HIS A 5 -25.90 8.33 -16.07
CA HIS A 5 -24.88 8.94 -16.90
C HIS A 5 -24.98 8.47 -18.34
N THR A 6 -24.88 9.41 -19.28
CA THR A 6 -24.83 9.11 -20.71
C THR A 6 -23.37 9.07 -21.19
N PHE A 7 -23.03 8.07 -21.99
CA PHE A 7 -21.76 7.98 -22.72
C PHE A 7 -22.06 7.90 -24.22
N ASP A 8 -21.13 8.36 -25.06
CA ASP A 8 -21.36 8.32 -26.52
C ASP A 8 -21.38 6.86 -27.00
N MET A 9 -20.49 6.03 -26.44
CA MET A 9 -20.55 4.57 -26.62
C MET A 9 -20.17 3.85 -25.32
N LEU A 10 -20.75 2.67 -25.15
CA LEU A 10 -20.34 1.68 -24.16
C LEU A 10 -19.97 0.41 -24.90
N ALA A 11 -18.82 -0.15 -24.58
CA ALA A 11 -18.40 -1.46 -25.08
C ALA A 11 -18.17 -2.39 -23.90
N GLN A 12 -18.46 -3.68 -24.10
CA GLN A 12 -18.17 -4.72 -23.14
C GLN A 12 -17.39 -5.84 -23.85
N ARG A 13 -16.33 -6.31 -23.22
CA ARG A 13 -15.59 -7.48 -23.67
C ARG A 13 -15.46 -8.46 -22.52
N ASP A 14 -15.66 -9.73 -22.79
CA ASP A 14 -15.47 -10.82 -21.84
C ASP A 14 -14.55 -11.84 -22.51
N ASP A 15 -13.41 -12.12 -21.89
CA ASP A 15 -12.43 -13.09 -22.38
C ASP A 15 -12.52 -14.45 -21.65
N GLY A 16 -13.57 -14.66 -20.86
CA GLY A 16 -13.77 -15.83 -20.01
C GLY A 16 -12.98 -15.78 -18.70
N PHE A 17 -12.08 -14.82 -18.53
CA PHE A 17 -11.30 -14.62 -17.32
C PHE A 17 -11.67 -13.31 -16.60
N THR A 18 -11.88 -12.22 -17.33
CA THR A 18 -12.35 -10.91 -16.80
C THR A 18 -13.37 -10.29 -17.75
N THR A 19 -14.19 -9.38 -17.21
CA THR A 19 -15.17 -8.62 -17.99
C THR A 19 -14.81 -7.14 -17.96
N TYR A 20 -14.52 -6.59 -19.13
CA TYR A 20 -14.13 -5.21 -19.33
C TYR A 20 -15.34 -4.40 -19.75
N ASN A 21 -15.69 -3.38 -18.97
CA ASN A 21 -16.62 -2.34 -19.41
C ASN A 21 -15.80 -1.12 -19.83
N ILE A 22 -16.03 -0.64 -21.05
CA ILE A 22 -15.30 0.47 -21.64
C ILE A 22 -16.29 1.59 -21.93
N ALA A 23 -16.06 2.74 -21.30
CA ALA A 23 -16.77 3.96 -21.64
C ALA A 23 -16.00 4.72 -22.72
N ILE A 24 -16.70 5.17 -23.75
CA ILE A 24 -16.10 5.93 -24.84
C ILE A 24 -16.86 7.25 -24.99
N CYS A 25 -16.11 8.34 -25.03
CA CYS A 25 -16.62 9.67 -25.31
C CYS A 25 -15.89 10.26 -26.51
N THR A 26 -16.57 11.07 -27.30
CA THR A 26 -16.03 11.78 -28.45
C THR A 26 -16.06 13.28 -28.18
N THR A 27 -15.01 13.99 -28.58
CA THR A 27 -14.92 15.44 -28.44
C THR A 27 -14.32 16.08 -29.68
N THR A 28 -14.76 17.29 -29.97
CA THR A 28 -14.21 18.13 -31.03
C THR A 28 -13.23 19.11 -30.42
N GLY A 29 -11.98 19.07 -30.88
CA GLY A 29 -10.90 19.94 -30.41
C GLY A 29 -11.04 21.37 -30.94
N GLY A 30 -10.31 22.30 -30.35
CA GLY A 30 -10.22 23.70 -30.78
C GLY A 30 -10.42 24.74 -29.68
N ASN A 31 -10.68 24.32 -28.44
CA ASN A 31 -10.73 25.19 -27.27
C ASN A 31 -10.23 24.43 -26.03
N SER A 32 -9.04 24.78 -25.57
CA SER A 32 -8.32 24.11 -24.47
C SER A 32 -9.13 24.02 -23.17
N GLU A 33 -9.92 25.04 -22.85
CA GLU A 33 -10.71 25.09 -21.62
C GLU A 33 -11.90 24.11 -21.69
N LYS A 34 -12.54 24.01 -22.86
CA LYS A 34 -13.61 23.02 -23.11
C LYS A 34 -13.08 21.60 -23.15
N GLU A 35 -11.88 21.40 -23.68
CA GLU A 35 -11.22 20.10 -23.73
C GLU A 35 -10.94 19.56 -22.33
N ALA A 36 -10.33 20.37 -21.45
CA ALA A 36 -10.05 19.99 -20.07
C ALA A 36 -11.35 19.69 -19.27
N ALA A 37 -12.37 20.53 -19.43
CA ALA A 37 -13.68 20.31 -18.80
C ALA A 37 -14.34 19.01 -19.28
N THR A 38 -14.20 18.68 -20.56
CA THR A 38 -14.73 17.44 -21.14
C THR A 38 -14.03 16.21 -20.57
N VAL A 39 -12.70 16.23 -20.50
CA VAL A 39 -11.90 15.15 -19.89
C VAL A 39 -12.31 14.93 -18.43
N PHE A 40 -12.43 16.01 -17.66
CA PHE A 40 -12.81 15.94 -16.25
C PHE A 40 -14.23 15.40 -16.05
N SER A 41 -15.19 15.94 -16.80
CA SER A 41 -16.59 15.48 -16.77
C SER A 41 -16.71 14.01 -17.14
N PHE A 42 -16.05 13.58 -18.22
CA PHE A 42 -16.03 12.19 -18.66
C PHE A 42 -15.44 11.26 -17.59
N ALA A 43 -14.29 11.62 -17.01
CA ALA A 43 -13.66 10.83 -15.95
C ALA A 43 -14.57 10.68 -14.72
N ASN A 44 -15.26 11.74 -14.31
CA ASN A 44 -16.18 11.71 -13.17
C ASN A 44 -17.43 10.86 -13.44
N ARG A 45 -18.02 10.98 -14.64
CA ARG A 45 -19.15 10.14 -15.04
C ARG A 45 -18.77 8.66 -15.07
N ALA A 46 -17.62 8.35 -15.66
CA ALA A 46 -17.10 6.98 -15.69
C ALA A 46 -16.79 6.47 -14.28
N TYR A 47 -16.21 7.29 -13.40
CA TYR A 47 -15.97 6.94 -12.00
C TYR A 47 -17.26 6.64 -11.25
N ASP A 48 -18.28 7.49 -11.37
CA ASP A 48 -19.56 7.29 -10.68
C ASP A 48 -20.39 6.12 -11.25
N ALA A 49 -20.18 5.78 -12.52
CA ALA A 49 -20.69 4.57 -13.16
C ALA A 49 -19.82 3.33 -12.91
N ASP A 50 -18.72 3.49 -12.17
CA ASP A 50 -17.75 2.44 -11.86
C ASP A 50 -17.16 1.74 -13.10
N ILE A 51 -16.84 2.55 -14.10
CA ILE A 51 -16.17 2.16 -15.34
C ILE A 51 -14.71 2.62 -15.28
N GLN A 52 -13.80 1.63 -15.24
CA GLN A 52 -12.36 1.86 -15.14
C GLN A 52 -11.76 2.23 -16.51
N GLU A 53 -12.17 1.53 -17.57
CA GLU A 53 -11.62 1.72 -18.91
C GLU A 53 -12.29 2.92 -19.61
N ARG A 54 -11.50 3.97 -19.86
CA ARG A 54 -11.99 5.27 -20.34
C ARG A 54 -11.26 5.67 -21.60
N VAL A 55 -11.99 5.73 -22.71
CA VAL A 55 -11.44 6.14 -24.02
C VAL A 55 -12.09 7.45 -24.44
N LEU A 56 -11.27 8.45 -24.74
CA LEU A 56 -11.70 9.74 -25.29
C LEU A 56 -11.16 9.87 -26.71
N ILE A 57 -12.07 9.94 -27.67
CA ILE A 57 -11.76 10.17 -29.08
C ILE A 57 -11.78 11.69 -29.32
N ALA A 58 -10.65 12.28 -29.66
CA ALA A 58 -10.50 13.72 -29.85
C ALA A 58 -10.16 14.06 -31.30
N ILE A 59 -11.01 14.86 -31.96
CA ILE A 59 -10.84 15.23 -33.39
C ILE A 59 -10.67 16.75 -33.51
N PRO A 60 -9.54 17.28 -34.02
CA PRO A 60 -8.37 16.56 -34.53
C PRO A 60 -7.44 15.98 -33.45
N GLY A 61 -7.61 16.40 -32.20
CA GLY A 61 -6.85 15.94 -31.03
C GLY A 61 -7.11 16.85 -29.83
N LEU A 62 -6.42 16.58 -28.72
CA LEU A 62 -6.42 17.46 -27.53
C LEU A 62 -5.17 18.35 -27.48
N GLY A 63 -5.30 19.54 -26.90
CA GLY A 63 -4.16 20.36 -26.49
C GLY A 63 -3.35 19.71 -25.35
N GLU A 64 -2.10 20.15 -25.17
CA GLU A 64 -1.15 19.56 -24.22
C GLU A 64 -1.65 19.53 -22.77
N GLU A 65 -2.31 20.59 -22.31
CA GLU A 65 -2.88 20.66 -20.96
C GLU A 65 -3.99 19.62 -20.74
N ALA A 66 -4.87 19.47 -21.73
CA ALA A 66 -5.95 18.49 -21.69
C ALA A 66 -5.41 17.05 -21.82
N LYS A 67 -4.34 16.82 -22.61
CA LYS A 67 -3.62 15.54 -22.66
C LYS A 67 -3.00 15.17 -21.32
N ALA A 68 -2.34 16.12 -20.66
CA ALA A 68 -1.76 15.91 -19.33
C ALA A 68 -2.84 15.62 -18.28
N LEU A 69 -3.98 16.30 -18.35
CA LEU A 69 -5.14 16.01 -17.50
C LEU A 69 -5.72 14.62 -17.77
N ALA A 70 -5.88 14.25 -19.04
CA ALA A 70 -6.39 12.94 -19.43
C ALA A 70 -5.48 11.82 -18.90
N GLN A 71 -4.16 11.96 -19.04
CA GLN A 71 -3.20 11.02 -18.46
C GLN A 71 -3.34 10.91 -16.94
N LYS A 72 -3.44 12.03 -16.22
CA LYS A 72 -3.65 12.04 -14.76
C LYS A 72 -4.97 11.37 -14.35
N GLN A 73 -6.02 11.52 -15.16
CA GLN A 73 -7.34 10.93 -14.92
C GLN A 73 -7.49 9.51 -15.50
N ARG A 74 -6.40 8.92 -16.00
CA ARG A 74 -6.38 7.60 -16.68
C ARG A 74 -7.37 7.51 -17.84
N VAL A 75 -7.59 8.63 -18.52
CA VAL A 75 -8.39 8.68 -19.75
C VAL A 75 -7.45 8.52 -20.92
N LYS A 76 -7.66 7.47 -21.71
CA LYS A 76 -6.87 7.19 -22.91
C LYS A 76 -7.39 8.02 -24.07
N VAL A 77 -6.50 8.78 -24.71
CA VAL A 77 -6.86 9.70 -25.79
C VAL A 77 -6.50 9.10 -27.15
N ILE A 78 -7.48 9.04 -28.06
CA ILE A 78 -7.28 8.68 -29.47
C ILE A 78 -7.48 9.94 -30.30
N ASP A 79 -6.39 10.47 -30.85
CA ASP A 79 -6.41 11.66 -31.71
C ASP A 79 -6.97 11.33 -33.12
N GLY A 80 -7.50 12.34 -33.81
CA GLY A 80 -8.20 12.20 -35.09
C GLY A 80 -7.38 11.55 -36.20
N SER A 81 -6.07 11.85 -36.28
CA SER A 81 -5.14 11.22 -37.23
C SER A 81 -4.98 9.71 -37.00
N ARG A 82 -5.23 9.25 -35.77
CA ARG A 82 -5.15 7.84 -35.38
C ARG A 82 -6.44 7.10 -35.70
N ILE A 83 -7.58 7.79 -35.73
CA ILE A 83 -8.88 7.22 -36.12
C ILE A 83 -8.84 6.74 -37.56
N GLU A 84 -8.22 7.48 -38.47
CA GLU A 84 -8.07 7.05 -39.87
C GLU A 84 -7.34 5.70 -39.95
N SER A 85 -6.26 5.53 -39.18
CA SER A 85 -5.56 4.23 -39.11
C SER A 85 -6.38 3.11 -38.45
N LEU A 86 -7.32 3.45 -37.57
CA LEU A 86 -8.25 2.49 -36.96
C LEU A 86 -9.37 2.10 -37.94
N LEU A 87 -9.82 3.03 -38.78
CA LEU A 87 -10.91 2.82 -39.75
C LEU A 87 -10.43 2.19 -41.06
N ASP A 88 -9.18 2.41 -41.47
CA ASP A 88 -8.58 1.82 -42.68
C ASP A 88 -8.20 0.33 -42.53
N LEU A 89 -8.39 -0.25 -41.34
CA LEU A 89 -8.18 -1.67 -41.08
C LEU A 89 -9.30 -2.53 -41.70
N LYS A 90 -9.31 -2.65 -43.03
CA LYS A 90 -10.07 -3.65 -43.81
C LYS A 90 -9.70 -5.11 -43.48
N SER A 91 -8.78 -5.37 -42.56
CA SER A 91 -8.22 -6.70 -42.28
C SER A 91 -8.36 -7.18 -40.84
N LEU A 92 -9.05 -6.48 -39.95
CA LEU A 92 -9.46 -7.05 -38.68
C LEU A 92 -10.85 -7.67 -38.87
N THR A 93 -10.89 -8.93 -39.32
CA THR A 93 -11.93 -9.81 -38.78
C THR A 93 -11.80 -9.69 -37.26
N PRO A 94 -12.82 -9.21 -36.52
CA PRO A 94 -12.72 -9.16 -35.06
C PRO A 94 -12.24 -10.53 -34.65
N THR A 95 -11.08 -10.61 -33.99
CA THR A 95 -10.61 -11.88 -33.46
C THR A 95 -11.78 -12.39 -32.65
N PRO A 96 -12.41 -13.53 -33.04
CA PRO A 96 -13.55 -14.00 -32.30
C PRO A 96 -13.12 -14.03 -30.83
N PRO A 97 -13.96 -13.57 -29.88
CA PRO A 97 -13.63 -13.75 -28.47
C PRO A 97 -13.19 -15.20 -28.34
N VAL A 98 -12.01 -15.43 -27.75
CA VAL A 98 -11.45 -16.78 -27.59
C VAL A 98 -12.49 -17.53 -26.77
N LYS A 99 -13.44 -18.16 -27.46
CA LYS A 99 -14.49 -18.94 -26.84
C LYS A 99 -13.76 -20.18 -26.38
N LEU A 100 -13.42 -20.19 -25.10
CA LEU A 100 -13.06 -21.39 -24.37
C LEU A 100 -14.12 -22.45 -24.72
N SER A 101 -13.75 -23.38 -25.60
CA SER A 101 -14.60 -24.49 -26.04
C SER A 101 -14.98 -25.41 -24.87
N GLU A 102 -14.21 -25.32 -23.78
CA GLU A 102 -14.43 -25.99 -22.52
C GLU A 102 -14.18 -25.00 -21.36
N PRO A 103 -14.92 -25.11 -20.23
CA PRO A 103 -14.72 -24.24 -19.08
C PRO A 103 -13.28 -24.32 -18.58
N PHE A 104 -12.63 -23.17 -18.44
CA PHE A 104 -11.24 -23.07 -18.01
C PHE A 104 -11.06 -23.72 -16.64
N LYS A 105 -10.13 -24.67 -16.56
CA LYS A 105 -9.67 -25.31 -15.33
C LYS A 105 -8.19 -25.04 -15.17
N PHE A 106 -7.76 -24.75 -13.96
CA PHE A 106 -6.35 -24.72 -13.60
C PHE A 106 -6.14 -25.44 -12.27
N GLU A 107 -5.12 -26.26 -12.21
CA GLU A 107 -4.66 -26.98 -11.02
C GLU A 107 -3.32 -26.44 -10.52
N THR A 108 -2.54 -25.81 -11.41
CA THR A 108 -1.22 -25.25 -11.08
C THR A 108 -1.05 -23.83 -11.59
N LYS A 109 -0.07 -23.11 -11.03
CA LYS A 109 0.30 -21.76 -11.44
C LYS A 109 0.67 -21.72 -12.94
N GLU A 110 1.42 -22.72 -13.41
CA GLU A 110 1.88 -22.82 -14.80
C GLU A 110 0.70 -22.95 -15.76
N GLN A 111 -0.36 -23.66 -15.37
CA GLN A 111 -1.58 -23.78 -16.18
C GLN A 111 -2.31 -22.43 -16.28
N LEU A 112 -2.36 -21.67 -15.18
CA LEU A 112 -2.95 -20.32 -15.18
C LEU A 112 -2.15 -19.36 -16.07
N VAL A 113 -0.81 -19.33 -15.94
CA VAL A 113 0.07 -18.49 -16.78
C VAL A 113 -0.12 -18.83 -18.26
N LYS A 114 -0.14 -20.12 -18.61
CA LYS A 114 -0.35 -20.57 -20.00
C LYS A 114 -1.71 -20.15 -20.54
N SER A 115 -2.75 -20.21 -19.73
CA SER A 115 -4.09 -19.78 -20.15
C SER A 115 -4.19 -18.28 -20.34
N LEU A 116 -3.61 -17.48 -19.46
CA LEU A 116 -3.53 -16.02 -19.64
C LEU A 116 -2.77 -15.68 -20.93
N ALA A 117 -1.65 -16.36 -21.21
CA ALA A 117 -0.91 -16.19 -22.46
C ALA A 117 -1.76 -16.56 -23.70
N ASN A 118 -2.53 -17.64 -23.64
CA ASN A 118 -3.44 -18.04 -24.73
C ASN A 118 -4.59 -17.04 -24.96
N LEU A 119 -4.99 -16.31 -23.92
CA LEU A 119 -5.97 -15.22 -24.00
C LEU A 119 -5.36 -13.91 -24.54
N GLY A 120 -4.05 -13.88 -24.80
CA GLY A 120 -3.34 -12.75 -25.38
C GLY A 120 -2.70 -11.80 -24.36
N TYR A 121 -2.64 -12.17 -23.08
CA TYR A 121 -1.91 -11.41 -22.09
C TYR A 121 -0.40 -11.64 -22.22
N LYS A 122 0.38 -10.57 -22.02
CA LYS A 122 1.79 -10.65 -21.67
C LYS A 122 1.88 -10.88 -20.17
N VAL A 123 2.47 -12.00 -19.76
CA VAL A 123 2.48 -12.43 -18.37
C VAL A 123 3.90 -12.34 -17.81
N GLU A 124 4.02 -11.71 -16.64
CA GLU A 124 5.23 -11.62 -15.83
C GLU A 124 5.00 -12.31 -14.50
N GLU A 125 5.87 -13.26 -14.15
CA GLU A 125 5.81 -13.95 -12.86
C GLU A 125 6.73 -13.30 -11.83
N LYS A 126 6.31 -13.28 -10.55
CA LYS A 126 7.05 -12.62 -9.46
C LYS A 126 7.40 -11.17 -9.81
N ALA A 127 6.48 -10.50 -10.51
CA ALA A 127 6.68 -9.18 -11.07
C ALA A 127 6.84 -8.15 -9.96
N LYS A 128 7.95 -7.42 -10.00
CA LYS A 128 8.26 -6.35 -9.06
C LYS A 128 7.89 -5.01 -9.67
N VAL A 129 6.93 -4.33 -9.06
CA VAL A 129 6.41 -3.07 -9.57
C VAL A 129 6.42 -2.02 -8.48
N ARG A 130 6.87 -0.82 -8.85
CA ARG A 130 6.92 0.32 -7.95
C ARG A 130 5.55 0.99 -7.90
N GLY A 131 4.96 1.05 -6.71
CA GLY A 131 3.68 1.74 -6.46
C GLY A 131 3.83 3.25 -6.39
N ARG A 132 2.70 3.95 -6.27
CA ARG A 132 2.62 5.42 -6.16
C ARG A 132 3.38 5.98 -4.95
N SER A 133 3.41 5.25 -3.84
CA SER A 133 4.21 5.58 -2.65
C SER A 133 5.73 5.43 -2.88
N GLY A 134 6.16 4.83 -3.99
CA GLY A 134 7.55 4.52 -4.27
C GLY A 134 8.04 3.19 -3.67
N VAL A 135 7.18 2.48 -2.93
CA VAL A 135 7.39 1.12 -2.42
C VAL A 135 7.36 0.12 -3.57
N GLU A 136 8.23 -0.89 -3.53
CA GLU A 136 8.25 -2.00 -4.49
C GLU A 136 7.33 -3.11 -3.99
N TYR A 137 6.38 -3.53 -4.83
CA TYR A 137 5.47 -4.62 -4.57
C TYR A 137 5.76 -5.79 -5.50
N THR A 138 5.61 -7.01 -4.99
CA THR A 138 5.81 -8.23 -5.79
C THR A 138 4.49 -8.93 -6.01
N PHE A 139 4.04 -9.09 -7.25
CA PHE A 139 2.88 -9.92 -7.64
C PHE A 139 3.33 -11.31 -8.05
N ASP A 140 2.58 -12.36 -7.66
CA ASP A 140 2.91 -13.71 -8.12
C ASP A 140 2.78 -13.84 -9.62
N ILE A 141 1.74 -13.21 -10.18
CA ILE A 141 1.54 -13.02 -11.61
C ILE A 141 1.03 -11.60 -11.83
N LEU A 142 1.63 -10.94 -12.81
CA LEU A 142 1.14 -9.70 -13.36
C LEU A 142 0.96 -9.87 -14.86
N ALA A 143 -0.24 -9.59 -15.35
CA ALA A 143 -0.62 -9.82 -16.73
C ALA A 143 -1.11 -8.53 -17.36
N TYR A 144 -0.66 -8.27 -18.58
CA TYR A 144 -1.01 -7.08 -19.35
C TYR A 144 -1.59 -7.48 -20.70
N ALA A 145 -2.80 -7.05 -20.99
CA ALA A 145 -3.38 -7.15 -22.31
C ALA A 145 -3.40 -5.77 -22.96
N ASP A 146 -2.74 -5.64 -24.11
CA ASP A 146 -2.86 -4.42 -24.93
C ASP A 146 -4.01 -4.68 -25.92
N ILE A 147 -5.23 -4.40 -25.47
CA ILE A 147 -6.45 -4.65 -26.24
C ILE A 147 -6.66 -3.45 -27.16
N ASP A 148 -6.31 -3.58 -28.44
CA ASP A 148 -6.61 -2.57 -29.48
C ASP A 148 -6.20 -1.14 -29.07
N GLN A 149 -4.99 -1.02 -28.51
CA GLN A 149 -4.50 0.24 -27.93
C GLN A 149 -5.34 0.72 -26.73
N VAL A 150 -5.84 -0.17 -25.88
CA VAL A 150 -6.34 0.05 -24.51
C VAL A 150 -5.60 -0.96 -23.63
N GLY A 151 -4.74 -0.46 -22.74
CA GLY A 151 -3.86 -1.33 -21.97
C GLY A 151 -4.56 -1.69 -20.67
N HIS A 152 -4.84 -2.96 -20.47
CA HIS A 152 -5.52 -3.50 -19.30
C HIS A 152 -4.55 -4.32 -18.45
N SER A 153 -4.56 -4.12 -17.13
CA SER A 153 -3.67 -4.78 -16.19
C SER A 153 -4.40 -5.65 -15.17
N LEU A 154 -3.90 -6.87 -15.01
CA LEU A 154 -4.44 -7.90 -14.15
C LEU A 154 -3.37 -8.35 -13.15
N GLY A 155 -3.66 -8.18 -11.87
CA GLY A 155 -2.80 -8.66 -10.78
C GLY A 155 -3.36 -9.94 -10.18
N VAL A 156 -2.50 -10.95 -10.02
CA VAL A 156 -2.86 -12.22 -9.38
C VAL A 156 -1.87 -12.56 -8.27
N ASP A 157 -2.39 -12.84 -7.08
CA ASP A 157 -1.63 -13.39 -5.95
C ASP A 157 -2.21 -14.73 -5.50
N PHE A 158 -1.32 -15.64 -5.09
CA PHE A 158 -1.68 -16.93 -4.50
C PHE A 158 -1.63 -16.79 -2.98
N LEU A 159 -2.80 -16.83 -2.34
CA LEU A 159 -2.90 -16.71 -0.89
C LEU A 159 -3.03 -18.11 -0.26
N SER A 160 -2.20 -18.35 0.75
CA SER A 160 -2.20 -19.55 1.57
C SER A 160 -2.34 -19.19 3.05
N GLY A 161 -3.03 -20.02 3.82
CA GLY A 161 -3.19 -19.87 5.26
C GLY A 161 -3.13 -21.23 5.98
N GLU A 162 -3.14 -21.23 7.31
CA GLU A 162 -3.12 -22.48 8.09
C GLU A 162 -4.50 -23.14 8.22
N ARG A 163 -5.57 -22.34 8.31
CA ARG A 163 -6.96 -22.81 8.48
C ARG A 163 -7.91 -22.19 7.45
N GLU A 164 -7.76 -20.90 7.21
CA GLU A 164 -8.52 -20.10 6.26
C GLU A 164 -7.65 -18.96 5.74
N ILE A 165 -8.09 -18.30 4.67
CA ILE A 165 -7.48 -17.05 4.19
C ILE A 165 -8.09 -15.89 4.96
N SER A 166 -7.25 -15.13 5.66
CA SER A 166 -7.70 -14.05 6.54
C SER A 166 -8.01 -12.77 5.76
N LEU A 167 -8.84 -11.91 6.36
CA LEU A 167 -9.15 -10.57 5.84
C LEU A 167 -7.87 -9.74 5.63
N GLU A 168 -6.89 -9.87 6.51
CA GLU A 168 -5.59 -9.21 6.42
C GLU A 168 -4.89 -9.46 5.08
N GLN A 169 -4.80 -10.72 4.66
CA GLN A 169 -4.12 -11.10 3.41
C GLN A 169 -4.84 -10.50 2.19
N VAL A 170 -6.18 -10.55 2.18
CA VAL A 170 -6.99 -10.01 1.09
C VAL A 170 -6.90 -8.49 1.03
N ALA A 171 -6.94 -7.81 2.19
CA ALA A 171 -6.85 -6.35 2.27
C ALA A 171 -5.46 -5.82 1.88
N LEU A 172 -4.39 -6.57 2.18
CA LEU A 172 -3.03 -6.25 1.74
C LEU A 172 -2.89 -6.37 0.23
N PHE A 173 -3.39 -7.45 -0.37
CA PHE A 173 -3.41 -7.63 -1.83
C PHE A 173 -4.15 -6.48 -2.52
N ASP A 174 -5.34 -6.15 -2.03
CA ASP A 174 -6.16 -5.06 -2.52
C ASP A 174 -5.44 -3.70 -2.46
N THR A 175 -4.71 -3.46 -1.38
CA THR A 175 -3.93 -2.23 -1.18
C THR A 175 -2.76 -2.14 -2.14
N LYS A 176 -2.06 -3.25 -2.33
CA LYS A 176 -0.98 -3.39 -3.31
C LYS A 176 -1.48 -3.16 -4.75
N ALA A 177 -2.63 -3.73 -5.11
CA ALA A 177 -3.27 -3.52 -6.40
C ALA A 177 -3.64 -2.05 -6.63
N TYR A 178 -4.20 -1.38 -5.61
CA TYR A 178 -4.49 0.06 -5.67
C TYR A 178 -3.22 0.92 -5.86
N GLU A 179 -2.14 0.61 -5.15
CA GLU A 179 -0.87 1.35 -5.17
C GLU A 179 -0.17 1.29 -6.52
N VAL A 180 -0.17 0.11 -7.15
CA VAL A 180 0.36 -0.06 -8.51
C VAL A 180 -0.65 0.40 -9.55
N GLY A 181 -1.93 0.43 -9.17
CA GLY A 181 -3.03 0.86 -10.00
C GLY A 181 -3.44 -0.17 -11.04
N ILE A 182 -3.45 -1.43 -10.60
CA ILE A 182 -3.97 -2.60 -11.30
C ILE A 182 -5.48 -2.46 -11.47
N ASP A 183 -5.98 -2.83 -12.64
CA ASP A 183 -7.39 -2.69 -13.01
C ASP A 183 -8.21 -3.86 -12.44
N ASP A 184 -7.78 -5.10 -12.71
CA ASP A 184 -8.45 -6.32 -12.24
C ASP A 184 -7.64 -7.07 -11.17
N LYS A 185 -8.33 -7.44 -10.09
CA LYS A 185 -7.76 -8.06 -8.89
C LYS A 185 -8.22 -9.50 -8.78
N VAL A 186 -7.29 -10.44 -8.85
CA VAL A 186 -7.58 -11.87 -8.68
C VAL A 186 -6.73 -12.45 -7.55
N ILE A 187 -7.37 -13.20 -6.66
CA ILE A 187 -6.65 -14.04 -5.70
C ILE A 187 -6.93 -15.51 -6.00
N VAL A 188 -5.88 -16.33 -5.94
CA VAL A 188 -5.99 -17.78 -6.00
C VAL A 188 -5.80 -18.31 -4.59
N VAL A 189 -6.77 -19.07 -4.09
CA VAL A 189 -6.78 -19.53 -2.69
C VAL A 189 -6.83 -21.05 -2.62
N SER A 190 -6.01 -21.64 -1.75
CA SER A 190 -6.02 -23.08 -1.49
C SER A 190 -6.99 -23.49 -0.37
N LEU A 191 -7.43 -22.52 0.44
CA LEU A 191 -8.38 -22.67 1.54
C LEU A 191 -9.53 -21.66 1.36
N GLN A 192 -10.64 -21.90 2.05
CA GLN A 192 -11.76 -20.95 2.06
C GLN A 192 -11.33 -19.62 2.71
N LEU A 193 -11.92 -18.53 2.24
CA LEU A 193 -11.81 -17.23 2.89
C LEU A 193 -12.63 -17.23 4.17
N SER A 194 -12.18 -16.48 5.19
CA SER A 194 -13.06 -16.14 6.31
C SER A 194 -14.31 -15.41 5.81
N PRO A 195 -15.45 -15.45 6.51
CA PRO A 195 -16.67 -14.75 6.10
C PRO A 195 -16.45 -13.25 5.84
N GLU A 196 -15.64 -12.60 6.66
CA GLU A 196 -15.27 -11.19 6.54
C GLU A 196 -14.39 -10.96 5.32
N ALA A 197 -13.41 -11.84 5.09
CA ALA A 197 -12.56 -11.78 3.90
C ALA A 197 -13.37 -11.97 2.61
N GLN A 198 -14.39 -12.84 2.64
CA GLN A 198 -15.27 -13.07 1.50
C GLN A 198 -16.15 -11.85 1.20
N GLN A 199 -16.73 -11.23 2.23
CA GLN A 199 -17.51 -9.99 2.09
C GLN A 199 -16.64 -8.84 1.57
N PHE A 200 -15.43 -8.68 2.14
CA PHE A 200 -14.47 -7.68 1.69
C PHE A 200 -14.05 -7.90 0.23
N ALA A 201 -13.74 -9.14 -0.15
CA ALA A 201 -13.39 -9.48 -1.53
C ALA A 201 -14.53 -9.13 -2.50
N GLN A 202 -15.79 -9.44 -2.16
CA GLN A 202 -16.94 -9.06 -2.97
C GLN A 202 -17.09 -7.54 -3.10
N HIS A 203 -17.03 -6.82 -1.99
CA HIS A 203 -17.17 -5.36 -1.97
C HIS A 203 -16.05 -4.67 -2.77
N GLN A 204 -14.81 -5.15 -2.62
CA GLN A 204 -13.65 -4.66 -3.35
C GLN A 204 -13.53 -5.24 -4.77
N ARG A 205 -14.48 -6.08 -5.20
CA ARG A 205 -14.48 -6.75 -6.52
C ARG A 205 -13.20 -7.54 -6.80
N ILE A 206 -12.68 -8.19 -5.77
CA ILE A 206 -11.57 -9.12 -5.89
C ILE A 206 -12.15 -10.48 -6.29
N LYS A 207 -11.74 -10.96 -7.46
CA LYS A 207 -12.17 -12.27 -7.95
C LYS A 207 -11.39 -13.35 -7.22
N VAL A 208 -12.11 -14.28 -6.60
CA VAL A 208 -11.53 -15.41 -5.88
C VAL A 208 -11.58 -16.64 -6.78
N LEU A 209 -10.44 -17.28 -6.97
CA LEU A 209 -10.32 -18.53 -7.73
C LEU A 209 -9.79 -19.65 -6.83
N GLU A 210 -10.37 -20.84 -6.96
CA GLU A 210 -9.90 -22.05 -6.27
C GLU A 210 -9.24 -23.01 -7.28
N PRO A 211 -8.10 -23.64 -6.95
CA PRO A 211 -7.52 -24.70 -7.77
C PRO A 211 -8.53 -25.82 -8.04
N GLY A 212 -8.68 -26.21 -9.30
CA GLY A 212 -9.64 -27.23 -9.74
C GLY A 212 -11.05 -26.72 -10.03
N GLN A 213 -11.34 -25.43 -9.78
CA GLN A 213 -12.62 -24.82 -10.13
C GLN A 213 -12.77 -24.71 -11.66
N LYS A 214 -13.97 -25.01 -12.17
CA LYS A 214 -14.35 -24.75 -13.56
C LYS A 214 -14.82 -23.30 -13.65
N LEU A 215 -14.09 -22.44 -14.36
CA LEU A 215 -14.63 -21.13 -14.75
C LEU A 215 -15.69 -21.33 -15.83
N PRO A 216 -16.91 -20.77 -15.65
CA PRO A 216 -17.96 -20.91 -16.64
C PRO A 216 -17.52 -20.27 -17.96
N SER A 217 -17.72 -20.99 -19.07
CA SER A 217 -17.59 -20.43 -20.40
C SER A 217 -18.86 -19.64 -20.75
N GLN A 218 -18.72 -18.31 -20.74
CA GLN A 218 -19.73 -17.26 -20.99
C GLN A 218 -20.71 -16.96 -19.82
N PRO A 219 -20.95 -15.68 -19.50
CA PRO A 219 -22.16 -15.28 -18.81
C PRO A 219 -23.34 -15.36 -19.78
N THR A 220 -24.36 -16.14 -19.39
CA THR A 220 -25.70 -15.93 -19.93
C THR A 220 -26.10 -14.50 -19.53
N LEU A 221 -26.48 -13.66 -20.50
CA LEU A 221 -27.11 -12.36 -20.24
C LEU A 221 -28.45 -12.57 -19.52
N THR A 222 -28.40 -12.83 -18.21
CA THR A 222 -29.56 -12.65 -17.34
C THR A 222 -29.67 -11.16 -17.08
N LYS A 223 -30.70 -10.54 -17.68
CA LYS A 223 -31.21 -9.23 -17.27
C LYS A 223 -31.61 -9.33 -15.80
N GLU A 224 -30.69 -9.03 -14.89
CA GLU A 224 -31.07 -8.77 -13.50
C GLU A 224 -31.89 -7.48 -13.48
N LYS A 225 -33.13 -7.64 -13.03
CA LYS A 225 -34.05 -6.56 -12.73
C LYS A 225 -33.49 -5.82 -11.52
N PRO A 226 -33.54 -4.46 -11.46
CA PRO A 226 -33.11 -3.75 -10.26
C PRO A 226 -33.89 -4.25 -9.05
N ALA A 227 -33.19 -4.61 -7.97
CA ALA A 227 -33.82 -4.91 -6.70
C ALA A 227 -34.67 -3.72 -6.23
N PRO A 228 -35.81 -3.94 -5.55
CA PRO A 228 -36.63 -2.83 -5.05
C PRO A 228 -35.83 -2.00 -4.03
N PRO A 229 -36.11 -0.69 -3.91
CA PRO A 229 -35.44 0.14 -2.90
C PRO A 229 -35.80 -0.38 -1.52
N GLU A 230 -34.78 -0.77 -0.75
CA GLU A 230 -34.94 -1.19 0.65
C GLU A 230 -35.58 -0.08 1.48
N GLU A 231 -36.49 -0.51 2.35
CA GLU A 231 -37.28 0.32 3.23
C GLU A 231 -36.40 1.13 4.20
N LYS A 232 -36.80 2.38 4.41
CA LYS A 232 -36.21 3.29 5.40
C LYS A 232 -36.17 2.62 6.78
N PRO A 233 -35.02 2.60 7.48
CA PRO A 233 -35.03 2.32 8.90
C PRO A 233 -35.76 3.42 9.65
N THR A 234 -36.75 2.98 10.42
CA THR A 234 -37.54 3.74 11.38
C THR A 234 -36.63 4.48 12.37
N LYS A 235 -37.02 5.71 12.71
CA LYS A 235 -36.47 6.60 13.74
C LYS A 235 -35.72 5.87 14.87
N VAL A 236 -34.42 6.11 14.95
CA VAL A 236 -33.68 6.05 16.22
C VAL A 236 -33.63 7.46 16.80
N GLU A 237 -33.99 7.55 18.07
CA GLU A 237 -34.20 8.76 18.83
C GLU A 237 -32.96 9.68 18.84
N LYS A 238 -33.23 10.99 18.76
CA LYS A 238 -32.25 12.04 19.02
C LYS A 238 -31.80 11.91 20.48
N SER A 239 -30.58 11.43 20.73
CA SER A 239 -29.85 11.79 21.94
C SER A 239 -28.95 12.98 21.61
N GLU A 240 -29.18 14.07 22.33
CA GLU A 240 -28.42 15.31 22.25
C GLU A 240 -26.95 15.03 22.55
N ALA A 241 -26.08 15.47 21.64
CA ALA A 241 -24.64 15.43 21.81
C ALA A 241 -24.23 16.37 22.96
N PRO A 242 -23.43 15.92 23.94
CA PRO A 242 -22.65 16.83 24.75
C PRO A 242 -21.55 17.40 23.86
N ASP A 243 -21.65 18.69 23.64
CA ASP A 243 -20.71 19.56 22.96
C ASP A 243 -19.37 19.56 23.72
N THR A 244 -18.50 18.59 23.42
CA THR A 244 -17.10 18.63 23.84
C THR A 244 -16.22 18.21 22.67
N LYS A 245 -15.84 19.18 21.83
CA LYS A 245 -14.67 19.05 20.95
C LYS A 245 -13.45 18.75 21.83
N PRO A 246 -12.84 17.55 21.75
CA PRO A 246 -11.49 17.40 22.26
C PRO A 246 -10.61 18.18 21.30
N GLN A 247 -9.97 19.23 21.78
CA GLN A 247 -8.90 19.90 21.05
C GLN A 247 -7.82 18.86 20.79
N LEU A 248 -7.80 18.27 19.59
CA LEU A 248 -6.73 17.41 19.12
C LEU A 248 -5.47 18.28 19.07
N LYS A 249 -4.62 18.13 20.09
CA LYS A 249 -3.20 18.50 19.99
C LYS A 249 -2.66 17.86 18.71
N GLN A 250 -1.78 18.59 18.02
CA GLN A 250 -1.27 18.25 16.69
C GLN A 250 -1.04 16.73 16.51
N LEU A 251 -1.79 16.12 15.58
CA LEU A 251 -1.70 14.68 15.26
C LEU A 251 -0.27 14.22 14.97
N LYS A 252 0.61 15.15 14.54
CA LYS A 252 2.02 14.95 14.25
C LYS A 252 2.83 14.35 15.41
N HIS A 253 2.44 14.61 16.65
CA HIS A 253 3.20 14.21 17.85
C HIS A 253 2.40 13.33 18.82
N THR A 254 1.21 12.88 18.43
CA THR A 254 0.30 12.11 19.30
C THR A 254 0.37 10.61 19.01
N THR A 255 1.13 10.21 17.99
CA THR A 255 1.24 8.83 17.50
C THR A 255 2.23 8.03 18.35
N GLN A 256 1.74 6.99 19.02
CA GLN A 256 2.53 5.95 19.67
C GLN A 256 3.13 5.04 18.60
N PRO A 257 4.44 4.83 18.58
CA PRO A 257 5.06 4.06 17.51
C PRO A 257 4.77 2.56 17.53
N GLU A 258 4.36 1.99 18.67
CA GLU A 258 3.76 0.66 18.71
C GLU A 258 2.47 0.62 17.86
N ALA A 259 1.71 1.71 17.83
CA ALA A 259 0.52 1.85 16.99
C ALA A 259 0.89 1.97 15.50
N LEU A 260 2.00 2.64 15.17
CA LEU A 260 2.49 2.78 13.78
C LEU A 260 2.88 1.43 13.17
N GLN A 261 3.44 0.51 13.95
CA GLN A 261 3.82 -0.83 13.47
C GLN A 261 2.61 -1.72 13.16
N LEU A 262 1.45 -1.47 13.79
CA LEU A 262 0.24 -2.27 13.60
C LEU A 262 -0.49 -1.98 12.28
N ILE A 263 -0.24 -0.82 11.67
CA ILE A 263 -0.85 -0.46 10.39
C ILE A 263 0.29 -0.06 9.43
N PRO A 264 0.56 -0.82 8.38
CA PRO A 264 1.52 -0.46 7.35
C PRO A 264 1.19 0.90 6.72
N GLU A 265 2.23 1.68 6.40
CA GLU A 265 2.10 3.00 5.77
C GLU A 265 1.16 2.99 4.56
N VAL A 266 1.25 1.91 3.78
CA VAL A 266 0.51 1.75 2.52
C VAL A 266 -1.00 1.68 2.76
N MET A 267 -1.43 1.03 3.85
CA MET A 267 -2.83 1.00 4.25
C MET A 267 -3.25 2.31 4.89
N ALA A 268 -2.39 2.89 5.74
CA ALA A 268 -2.61 4.21 6.33
C ALA A 268 -2.86 5.28 5.25
N ARG A 269 -2.07 5.29 4.18
CA ARG A 269 -2.26 6.17 3.01
C ARG A 269 -3.54 5.88 2.26
N ARG A 270 -3.79 4.62 1.93
CA ARG A 270 -4.95 4.21 1.13
C ARG A 270 -6.26 4.61 1.78
N TYR A 271 -6.41 4.31 3.07
CA TYR A 271 -7.65 4.60 3.81
C TYR A 271 -7.65 5.99 4.46
N ASN A 272 -6.65 6.84 4.19
CA ASN A 272 -6.42 8.11 4.86
C ASN A 272 -6.64 7.98 6.38
N ALA A 273 -5.89 7.06 6.98
CA ALA A 273 -5.98 6.68 8.37
C ALA A 273 -4.60 6.69 9.02
N MET A 274 -4.50 7.15 10.27
CA MET A 274 -3.26 7.23 11.04
C MET A 274 -3.46 6.58 12.41
N PRO A 275 -2.79 5.47 12.73
CA PRO A 275 -2.83 4.92 14.08
C PRO A 275 -2.21 5.92 15.08
N LEU A 276 -2.91 6.16 16.19
CA LEU A 276 -2.53 7.15 17.18
C LEU A 276 -2.02 6.53 18.47
N ALA A 277 -2.77 5.62 19.07
CA ALA A 277 -2.41 5.11 20.39
C ALA A 277 -3.07 3.77 20.68
N ILE A 278 -2.40 2.96 21.47
CA ILE A 278 -2.91 1.72 22.02
C ILE A 278 -3.39 2.00 23.45
N SER A 279 -4.62 1.58 23.75
CA SER A 279 -5.19 1.63 25.10
C SER A 279 -5.83 0.27 25.41
N GLY A 280 -5.11 -0.56 26.16
CA GLY A 280 -5.52 -1.95 26.40
C GLY A 280 -5.58 -2.73 25.09
N ASN A 281 -6.71 -3.37 24.78
CA ASN A 281 -6.92 -4.07 23.50
C ASN A 281 -7.60 -3.19 22.44
N THR A 282 -7.40 -1.87 22.49
CA THR A 282 -8.02 -0.91 21.56
C THR A 282 -6.97 -0.02 20.91
N LEU A 283 -6.94 -0.02 19.57
CA LEU A 283 -6.13 0.86 18.74
C LEU A 283 -6.96 2.08 18.34
N GLN A 284 -6.52 3.28 18.74
CA GLN A 284 -7.10 4.54 18.31
C GLN A 284 -6.54 4.90 16.94
N VAL A 285 -7.41 5.18 15.97
CA VAL A 285 -7.01 5.50 14.60
C VAL A 285 -7.69 6.80 14.18
N ALA A 286 -6.91 7.82 13.84
CA ALA A 286 -7.42 9.03 13.20
C ALA A 286 -7.77 8.71 11.75
N MET A 287 -9.02 8.93 11.33
CA MET A 287 -9.49 8.61 9.98
C MET A 287 -10.16 9.82 9.34
N ALA A 288 -9.92 10.00 8.05
CA ALA A 288 -10.67 10.96 7.24
C ALA A 288 -12.15 10.59 7.13
N ASP A 289 -12.43 9.29 7.00
CA ASP A 289 -13.76 8.71 7.05
C ASP A 289 -13.85 7.63 8.16
N PRO A 290 -14.35 7.98 9.36
CA PRO A 290 -14.50 7.03 10.45
C PRO A 290 -15.68 6.06 10.25
N THR A 291 -16.46 6.19 9.17
CA THR A 291 -17.62 5.34 8.85
C THR A 291 -17.29 4.24 7.84
N ASP A 292 -16.06 4.18 7.34
CA ASP A 292 -15.57 3.12 6.46
C ASP A 292 -15.41 1.80 7.24
N ILE A 293 -16.48 0.99 7.26
CA ILE A 293 -16.55 -0.29 7.97
C ILE A 293 -15.45 -1.25 7.48
N PHE A 294 -15.16 -1.28 6.19
CA PHE A 294 -14.15 -2.18 5.63
C PHE A 294 -12.74 -1.80 6.06
N ALA A 295 -12.44 -0.50 6.13
CA ALA A 295 -11.16 -0.04 6.70
C ALA A 295 -11.04 -0.42 8.18
N LEU A 296 -12.11 -0.24 8.96
CA LEU A 296 -12.14 -0.61 10.38
C LEU A 296 -11.92 -2.12 10.59
N GLU A 297 -12.59 -2.96 9.81
CA GLU A 297 -12.44 -4.41 9.86
C GLU A 297 -11.04 -4.84 9.41
N ALA A 298 -10.52 -4.27 8.33
CA ALA A 298 -9.17 -4.56 7.85
C ALA A 298 -8.11 -4.18 8.89
N PHE A 299 -8.23 -3.01 9.51
CA PHE A 299 -7.34 -2.61 10.61
C PHE A 299 -7.51 -3.49 11.85
N SER A 300 -8.74 -3.89 12.17
CA SER A 300 -8.98 -4.79 13.30
C SER A 300 -8.35 -6.17 13.08
N ALA A 301 -8.48 -6.72 11.88
CA ALA A 301 -7.90 -8.01 11.52
C ALA A 301 -6.36 -7.97 11.56
N LEU A 302 -5.77 -6.92 10.97
CA LEU A 302 -4.33 -6.72 10.90
C LEU A 302 -3.70 -6.47 12.28
N SER A 303 -4.26 -5.52 13.04
CA SER A 303 -3.75 -5.21 14.38
C SER A 303 -4.11 -6.26 15.43
N ARG A 304 -5.13 -7.09 15.17
CA ARG A 304 -5.79 -7.98 16.14
C ARG A 304 -6.35 -7.24 17.36
N MET A 305 -6.64 -5.95 17.21
CA MET A 305 -7.19 -5.09 18.26
C MET A 305 -8.57 -4.56 17.87
N ARG A 306 -9.33 -4.05 18.86
CA ARG A 306 -10.53 -3.26 18.58
C ARG A 306 -10.12 -1.89 18.04
N ILE A 307 -10.74 -1.45 16.95
CA ILE A 307 -10.45 -0.12 16.40
C ILE A 307 -11.39 0.92 17.00
N LYS A 308 -10.82 1.99 17.55
CA LYS A 308 -11.55 3.20 17.95
C LYS A 308 -11.28 4.31 16.94
N PRO A 309 -12.19 4.55 15.97
CA PRO A 309 -11.99 5.61 15.00
C PRO A 309 -12.17 6.98 15.65
N ILE A 310 -11.32 7.92 15.23
CA ILE A 310 -11.37 9.33 15.61
C ILE A 310 -11.42 10.13 14.31
N ALA A 311 -12.48 10.92 14.12
CA ALA A 311 -12.60 11.77 12.93
C ALA A 311 -11.46 12.81 12.89
N ALA A 312 -10.78 12.90 11.75
CA ALA A 312 -9.69 13.84 11.53
C ALA A 312 -9.74 14.42 10.11
N ASN A 313 -9.12 15.58 9.89
CA ASN A 313 -9.06 16.17 8.56
C ASN A 313 -8.12 15.34 7.66
N ALA A 314 -8.55 15.03 6.43
CA ALA A 314 -7.74 14.26 5.47
C ALA A 314 -6.34 14.86 5.22
N LYS A 315 -6.23 16.20 5.20
CA LYS A 315 -4.94 16.89 5.07
C LYS A 315 -4.04 16.65 6.28
N GLU A 316 -4.59 16.77 7.48
CA GLU A 316 -3.83 16.54 8.73
C GLU A 316 -3.40 15.08 8.87
N VAL A 317 -4.26 14.14 8.48
CA VAL A 317 -3.91 12.71 8.44
C VAL A 317 -2.75 12.47 7.48
N ARG A 318 -2.81 13.00 6.25
CA ARG A 318 -1.71 12.85 5.28
C ARG A 318 -0.40 13.49 5.75
N GLU A 319 -0.46 14.69 6.30
CA GLU A 319 0.73 15.34 6.87
C GLU A 319 1.32 14.50 8.02
N SER A 320 0.47 13.89 8.86
CA SER A 320 0.91 12.99 9.91
C SER A 320 1.54 11.71 9.35
N ILE A 321 0.96 11.13 8.28
CA ILE A 321 1.52 9.95 7.61
C ILE A 321 2.91 10.25 7.06
N ASP A 322 3.06 11.38 6.35
CA ASP A 322 4.34 11.81 5.80
C ASP A 322 5.40 12.05 6.88
N PHE A 323 4.99 12.53 8.06
CA PHE A 323 5.88 12.74 9.18
C PHE A 323 6.30 11.43 9.84
N ASN A 324 5.34 10.53 10.11
CA ASN A 324 5.52 9.38 10.99
C ASN A 324 5.94 8.08 10.29
N TYR A 325 5.72 7.88 8.99
CA TYR A 325 6.07 6.62 8.32
C TYR A 325 7.36 6.66 7.49
N LYS A 326 7.72 7.82 6.91
CA LYS A 326 8.83 7.91 5.95
C LYS A 326 10.20 7.51 6.51
N GLY A 327 10.52 7.91 7.74
CA GLY A 327 11.84 7.65 8.33
C GLY A 327 12.05 6.17 8.67
N TYR A 328 11.03 5.52 9.23
CA TYR A 328 11.11 4.14 9.68
C TYR A 328 11.20 3.14 8.54
N GLY A 329 10.46 3.36 7.44
CA GLY A 329 10.55 2.49 6.25
C GLY A 329 11.94 2.50 5.58
N GLU A 330 12.65 3.63 5.62
CA GLU A 330 14.02 3.70 5.14
C GLU A 330 15.01 2.99 6.08
N ILE A 331 14.81 3.11 7.40
CA ILE A 331 15.60 2.37 8.39
C ILE A 331 15.44 0.86 8.19
N GLU A 332 14.20 0.36 8.10
CA GLU A 332 13.93 -1.06 7.86
C GLU A 332 14.56 -1.58 6.57
N LYS A 333 14.50 -0.80 5.49
CA LYS A 333 15.13 -1.14 4.21
C LYS A 333 16.65 -1.24 4.30
N GLN A 334 17.30 -0.41 5.12
CA GLN A 334 18.73 -0.53 5.35
C GLN A 334 19.05 -1.75 6.22
N ILE A 335 18.25 -1.98 7.26
CA ILE A 335 18.39 -3.15 8.12
C ILE A 335 18.22 -4.45 7.35
N SER A 336 17.24 -4.53 6.43
CA SER A 336 17.00 -5.74 5.61
C SER A 336 18.14 -6.07 4.65
N ARG A 337 19.04 -5.11 4.35
CA ARG A 337 20.22 -5.32 3.51
C ARG A 337 21.40 -5.90 4.30
N ILE A 338 21.33 -5.86 5.62
CA ILE A 338 22.39 -6.39 6.49
C ILE A 338 22.25 -7.91 6.53
N SER A 339 23.14 -8.59 5.80
CA SER A 339 23.26 -10.04 5.88
C SER A 339 24.26 -10.42 6.97
N ILE A 340 23.75 -10.98 8.08
CA ILE A 340 24.55 -11.48 9.20
C ILE A 340 24.51 -13.01 9.14
N PRO A 341 25.63 -13.68 8.79
CA PRO A 341 25.69 -15.14 8.81
C PRO A 341 25.47 -15.67 10.23
N GLY A 342 24.65 -16.70 10.40
CA GLY A 342 24.29 -17.29 11.70
C GLY A 342 25.44 -17.93 12.50
N GLU A 343 26.67 -17.93 11.96
CA GLU A 343 27.87 -18.48 12.59
C GLU A 343 29.11 -17.57 12.41
N ALA A 344 28.92 -16.28 12.11
CA ALA A 344 30.05 -15.35 12.07
C ALA A 344 30.56 -15.06 13.49
N THR A 345 31.86 -15.27 13.74
CA THR A 345 32.50 -14.80 14.97
C THR A 345 32.35 -13.29 15.09
N GLU A 346 31.96 -12.83 16.29
CA GLU A 346 31.47 -11.48 16.58
C GLU A 346 32.44 -10.34 16.21
N GLU A 347 33.74 -10.61 16.13
CA GLU A 347 34.77 -9.65 15.69
C GLU A 347 34.84 -9.46 14.16
N ARG A 348 34.38 -10.44 13.35
CA ARG A 348 34.37 -10.34 11.89
C ARG A 348 33.19 -9.53 11.34
N LEU A 349 32.12 -9.38 12.13
CA LEU A 349 30.92 -8.63 11.73
C LEU A 349 31.14 -7.12 11.64
N ALA A 350 32.15 -6.60 12.36
CA ALA A 350 32.45 -5.18 12.45
C ALA A 350 33.30 -4.62 11.29
N ILE A 351 33.77 -5.47 10.35
CA ILE A 351 34.81 -5.05 9.37
C ILE A 351 34.41 -5.31 7.90
N SER A 352 33.34 -6.07 7.61
CA SER A 352 32.89 -6.19 6.21
C SER A 352 32.20 -4.92 5.74
N ALA A 353 32.70 -4.30 4.67
CA ALA A 353 32.10 -3.10 4.07
C ALA A 353 30.61 -3.30 3.68
N ASP A 354 30.23 -4.54 3.36
CA ASP A 354 28.86 -4.93 3.00
C ASP A 354 27.86 -4.83 4.17
N THR A 355 28.33 -4.95 5.42
CA THR A 355 27.50 -4.79 6.63
C THR A 355 27.61 -3.39 7.21
N ASP A 356 28.80 -2.78 7.16
CA ASP A 356 29.04 -1.47 7.78
C ASP A 356 28.29 -0.33 7.07
N ALA A 357 28.21 -0.33 5.73
CA ALA A 357 27.56 0.76 5.00
C ALA A 357 26.04 0.85 5.23
N PRO A 358 25.25 -0.24 5.13
CA PRO A 358 23.82 -0.19 5.47
C PRO A 358 23.58 0.09 6.96
N LEU A 359 24.43 -0.42 7.85
CA LEU A 359 24.32 -0.21 9.28
C LEU A 359 24.59 1.25 9.67
N ALA A 360 25.62 1.87 9.10
CA ALA A 360 25.92 3.29 9.29
C ALA A 360 24.78 4.18 8.76
N GLN A 361 24.19 3.82 7.62
CA GLN A 361 23.01 4.52 7.08
C GLN A 361 21.80 4.37 8.01
N ALA A 362 21.52 3.18 8.52
CA ALA A 362 20.44 2.95 9.47
C ALA A 362 20.62 3.77 10.76
N LEU A 363 21.84 3.78 11.33
CA LEU A 363 22.15 4.58 12.50
C LEU A 363 21.98 6.08 12.24
N ASN A 364 22.44 6.58 11.10
CA ASN A 364 22.24 7.99 10.72
C ASN A 364 20.75 8.34 10.60
N LEU A 365 19.95 7.49 9.96
CA LEU A 365 18.50 7.70 9.86
C LEU A 365 17.82 7.66 11.23
N ILE A 366 18.23 6.76 12.14
CA ILE A 366 17.74 6.73 13.52
C ILE A 366 18.02 8.06 14.24
N ILE A 367 19.22 8.63 14.06
CA ILE A 367 19.61 9.90 14.65
C ILE A 367 18.83 11.06 14.01
N GLU A 368 18.69 11.08 12.68
CA GLU A 368 17.94 12.10 11.96
C GLU A 368 16.46 12.14 12.36
N GLU A 369 15.83 10.97 12.52
CA GLU A 369 14.45 10.86 12.98
C GLU A 369 14.31 11.28 14.45
N ALA A 370 15.29 10.99 15.30
CA ALA A 370 15.29 11.49 16.68
C ALA A 370 15.37 13.03 16.74
N VAL A 371 16.25 13.64 15.94
CA VAL A 371 16.34 15.11 15.82
C VAL A 371 15.05 15.69 15.23
N LYS A 372 14.43 15.01 14.26
CA LYS A 372 13.13 15.40 13.69
C LYS A 372 12.01 15.37 14.73
N ALA A 373 12.01 14.36 15.58
CA ALA A 373 11.07 14.19 16.68
C ALA A 373 11.35 15.13 17.86
N ARG A 374 12.45 15.91 17.83
CA ARG A 374 12.94 16.76 18.93
C ARG A 374 13.22 15.96 20.20
N SER A 375 13.78 14.76 20.03
CA SER A 375 14.21 13.92 21.14
C SER A 375 15.44 14.50 21.84
N SER A 376 15.52 14.35 23.17
CA SER A 376 16.75 14.62 23.93
C SER A 376 17.69 13.42 23.98
N ASP A 377 17.15 12.20 24.00
CA ASP A 377 17.91 10.97 24.15
C ASP A 377 17.34 9.86 23.24
N ILE A 378 18.21 9.03 22.70
CA ILE A 378 17.86 7.80 21.98
C ILE A 378 18.31 6.62 22.84
N HIS A 379 17.39 5.72 23.12
CA HIS A 379 17.64 4.49 23.88
C HIS A 379 17.58 3.31 22.92
N ILE A 380 18.62 2.48 22.91
CA ILE A 380 18.73 1.25 22.13
C ILE A 380 18.90 0.11 23.12
N GLU A 381 17.85 -0.70 23.26
CA GLU A 381 17.69 -1.66 24.36
C GLU A 381 17.40 -3.06 23.79
N PRO A 382 18.28 -4.05 24.02
CA PRO A 382 17.99 -5.43 23.64
C PRO A 382 16.92 -6.02 24.59
N GLU A 383 15.87 -6.59 24.01
CA GLU A 383 14.89 -7.43 24.68
C GLU A 383 15.14 -8.92 24.31
N GLU A 384 14.28 -9.83 24.78
CA GLU A 384 14.45 -11.27 24.57
C GLU A 384 14.35 -11.67 23.08
N ASP A 385 13.47 -11.04 22.32
CA ASP A 385 13.14 -11.38 20.94
C ASP A 385 13.43 -10.28 19.91
N ARG A 386 13.75 -9.06 20.38
CA ARG A 386 13.86 -7.87 19.52
C ARG A 386 14.81 -6.82 20.09
N LEU A 387 15.24 -5.90 19.22
CA LEU A 387 16.00 -4.72 19.61
C LEU A 387 15.07 -3.50 19.63
N ARG A 388 14.77 -2.99 20.81
CA ARG A 388 13.86 -1.87 21.01
C ARG A 388 14.60 -0.54 20.91
N VAL A 389 14.08 0.40 20.13
CA VAL A 389 14.60 1.77 20.04
C VAL A 389 13.53 2.73 20.55
N ARG A 390 13.89 3.57 21.52
CA ARG A 390 13.00 4.57 22.15
C ARG A 390 13.60 5.96 22.08
N TYR A 391 12.77 6.98 22.01
CA TYR A 391 13.18 8.38 22.10
C TYR A 391 12.62 9.01 23.38
N ARG A 392 13.40 9.90 24.00
CA ARG A 392 12.91 10.76 25.06
C ARG A 392 12.44 12.08 24.47
N ILE A 393 11.13 12.24 24.35
CA ILE A 393 10.49 13.45 23.80
C ILE A 393 9.75 14.15 24.93
N ASP A 394 10.06 15.43 25.15
CA ASP A 394 9.45 16.24 26.22
C ASP A 394 9.49 15.56 27.59
N GLY A 395 10.62 14.91 27.90
CA GLY A 395 10.87 14.21 29.16
C GLY A 395 10.27 12.81 29.28
N THR A 396 9.45 12.38 28.30
CA THR A 396 8.79 11.07 28.32
C THR A 396 9.45 10.11 27.34
N LEU A 397 9.73 8.88 27.77
CA LEU A 397 10.21 7.81 26.89
C LEU A 397 9.06 7.28 26.04
N GLN A 398 9.29 7.20 24.74
CA GLN A 398 8.35 6.67 23.76
C GLN A 398 9.09 5.64 22.90
N ASP A 399 8.52 4.44 22.76
CA ASP A 399 9.03 3.46 21.80
C ASP A 399 8.93 4.03 20.41
N MET A 400 9.88 3.76 19.52
CA MET A 400 9.91 4.38 18.18
C MET A 400 9.95 3.32 17.10
N MET A 401 10.74 2.27 17.31
CA MET A 401 10.83 1.16 16.40
C MET A 401 11.30 -0.09 17.14
N SER A 402 11.01 -1.24 16.55
CA SER A 402 11.54 -2.52 16.95
C SER A 402 12.33 -3.09 15.79
N LEU A 403 13.61 -3.37 16.02
CA LEU A 403 14.51 -3.92 15.01
C LEU A 403 14.76 -5.41 15.29
N PRO A 404 15.09 -6.21 14.27
CA PRO A 404 15.51 -7.59 14.46
C PRO A 404 16.68 -7.73 15.45
N LEU A 405 16.61 -8.69 16.38
CA LEU A 405 17.64 -8.84 17.41
C LEU A 405 19.03 -9.17 16.82
N ASN A 406 19.10 -9.82 15.65
CA ASN A 406 20.35 -10.21 15.02
C ASN A 406 21.29 -9.02 14.69
N ILE A 407 20.77 -7.79 14.54
CA ILE A 407 21.58 -6.60 14.26
C ILE A 407 22.14 -5.92 15.52
N HIS A 408 21.71 -6.34 16.71
CA HIS A 408 22.04 -5.70 17.99
C HIS A 408 23.54 -5.51 18.20
N LEU A 409 24.32 -6.60 18.14
CA LEU A 409 25.76 -6.56 18.38
C LEU A 409 26.49 -5.66 17.37
N ALA A 410 26.06 -5.70 16.11
CA ALA A 410 26.65 -4.89 15.06
C ALA A 410 26.37 -3.40 15.32
N LEU A 411 25.13 -3.05 15.66
CA LEU A 411 24.73 -1.67 15.93
C LEU A 411 25.47 -1.07 17.14
N VAL A 412 25.56 -1.80 18.25
CA VAL A 412 26.32 -1.36 19.43
C VAL A 412 27.81 -1.22 19.11
N SER A 413 28.38 -2.16 18.34
CA SER A 413 29.79 -2.08 17.92
C SER A 413 30.04 -0.85 17.04
N ARG A 414 29.13 -0.52 16.13
CA ARG A 414 29.23 0.69 15.28
C ARG A 414 29.18 1.96 16.11
N ILE A 415 28.28 2.03 17.09
CA ILE A 415 28.19 3.14 18.03
C ILE A 415 29.51 3.29 18.82
N LYS A 416 30.08 2.16 19.29
CA LYS A 416 31.38 2.15 19.97
C LYS A 416 32.52 2.65 19.10
N ILE A 417 32.57 2.26 17.82
CA ILE A 417 33.56 2.76 16.85
C ILE A 417 33.45 4.28 16.70
N LEU A 418 32.23 4.81 16.53
CA LEU A 418 32.03 6.25 16.35
C LEU A 418 32.47 7.05 17.57
N ALA A 419 32.20 6.53 18.77
CA ALA A 419 32.47 7.20 20.04
C ALA A 419 33.84 6.87 20.66
N ASP A 420 34.74 6.22 19.91
CA ASP A 420 36.08 5.81 20.34
C ASP A 420 36.10 4.93 21.62
N MET A 421 35.13 4.02 21.73
CA MET A 421 34.97 3.11 22.87
C MET A 421 35.54 1.71 22.57
N ASN A 422 35.81 0.93 23.63
CA ASN A 422 36.32 -0.43 23.49
C ASN A 422 35.20 -1.41 23.08
N ILE A 423 35.29 -1.89 21.83
CA ILE A 423 34.32 -2.82 21.22
C ILE A 423 34.36 -4.22 21.87
N ALA A 424 35.53 -4.64 22.37
CA ALA A 424 35.73 -5.96 22.95
C ALA A 424 35.22 -6.06 24.40
N ASP A 425 35.24 -4.94 25.15
CA ASP A 425 34.67 -4.92 26.50
C ASP A 425 33.17 -4.62 26.44
N ARG A 426 32.35 -5.56 26.91
CA ARG A 426 30.88 -5.44 26.96
C ARG A 426 30.32 -5.66 28.37
N HIS A 427 31.19 -5.94 29.33
CA HIS A 427 30.80 -6.32 30.69
C HIS A 427 30.85 -5.13 31.66
N ARG A 428 31.29 -3.98 31.19
CA ARG A 428 31.41 -2.75 31.98
C ARG A 428 30.72 -1.61 31.26
N PRO A 429 30.11 -0.67 32.00
CA PRO A 429 29.65 0.57 31.41
C PRO A 429 30.79 1.32 30.73
N GLN A 430 30.49 1.96 29.60
CA GLN A 430 31.43 2.82 28.87
C GLN A 430 30.75 4.12 28.48
N ASP A 431 31.53 5.19 28.45
CA ASP A 431 31.09 6.51 28.01
C ASP A 431 31.97 6.97 26.85
N GLY A 432 31.36 7.62 25.87
CA GLY A 432 32.04 8.17 24.70
C GLY A 432 31.28 9.36 24.13
N GLN A 433 31.82 9.95 23.08
CA GLN A 433 31.16 11.03 22.34
C GLN A 433 31.59 11.03 20.89
N PHE A 434 30.71 11.48 20.00
CA PHE A 434 31.02 11.69 18.59
C PHE A 434 30.19 12.83 18.02
N SER A 435 30.68 13.47 16.96
CA SER A 435 29.91 14.48 16.22
C SER A 435 29.35 13.87 14.94
N THR A 436 28.12 14.25 14.58
CA THR A 436 27.50 13.84 13.32
C THR A 436 26.64 14.95 12.75
N GLU A 437 26.35 14.89 11.45
CA GLU A 437 25.44 15.82 10.80
C GLU A 437 24.03 15.23 10.74
N ALA A 438 23.05 15.98 11.23
CA ALA A 438 21.63 15.65 11.11
C ALA A 438 20.86 16.89 10.62
N LYS A 439 20.12 16.75 9.50
CA LYS A 439 19.35 17.84 8.87
C LYS A 439 20.17 19.11 8.56
N GLY A 440 21.41 18.96 8.09
CA GLY A 440 22.26 20.10 7.76
C GLY A 440 22.82 20.83 8.98
N ARG A 441 22.76 20.23 10.17
CA ARG A 441 23.35 20.76 11.41
C ARG A 441 24.28 19.74 12.01
N GLN A 442 25.44 20.20 12.48
CA GLN A 442 26.33 19.41 13.32
C GLN A 442 25.71 19.27 14.71
N ILE A 443 25.70 18.04 15.21
CA ILE A 443 25.24 17.68 16.55
C ILE A 443 26.33 16.88 17.25
N ASP A 444 26.50 17.13 18.55
CA ASP A 444 27.46 16.42 19.39
C ASP A 444 26.71 15.39 20.22
N VAL A 445 26.90 14.11 19.89
CA VAL A 445 26.22 13.00 20.53
C VAL A 445 27.09 12.46 21.66
N ARG A 446 26.55 12.43 22.88
CA ARG A 446 27.17 11.72 24.01
C ARG A 446 26.58 10.33 24.10
N VAL A 447 27.44 9.35 24.31
CA VAL A 447 27.05 7.94 24.31
C VAL A 447 27.40 7.32 25.64
N ALA A 448 26.47 6.55 26.20
CA ALA A 448 26.73 5.64 27.28
C ALA A 448 26.29 4.23 26.88
N THR A 449 27.10 3.21 27.18
CA THR A 449 26.70 1.81 27.05
C THR A 449 26.75 1.11 28.40
N ALA A 450 25.88 0.13 28.61
CA ALA A 450 25.83 -0.63 29.84
C ALA A 450 25.38 -2.08 29.62
N PRO A 451 25.95 -3.06 30.34
CA PRO A 451 25.50 -4.45 30.26
C PRO A 451 24.09 -4.61 30.86
N THR A 452 23.24 -5.37 30.17
CA THR A 452 21.92 -5.82 30.65
C THR A 452 21.82 -7.34 30.56
N VAL A 453 20.70 -7.91 31.00
CA VAL A 453 20.44 -9.37 30.94
C VAL A 453 20.40 -9.90 29.50
N ASN A 454 19.94 -9.10 28.53
CA ASN A 454 19.76 -9.51 27.14
C ASN A 454 20.88 -9.01 26.21
N GLY A 455 21.94 -8.41 26.79
CA GLY A 455 23.05 -7.82 26.04
C GLY A 455 23.32 -6.37 26.43
N GLU A 456 24.16 -5.69 25.69
CA GLU A 456 24.57 -4.31 26.00
C GLU A 456 23.56 -3.30 25.46
N MET A 457 23.04 -2.42 26.31
CA MET A 457 22.21 -1.28 25.89
C MET A 457 23.08 -0.06 25.56
N ALA A 458 22.57 0.84 24.72
CA ALA A 458 23.19 2.11 24.41
C ALA A 458 22.20 3.28 24.58
N GLU A 459 22.64 4.37 25.19
CA GLU A 459 21.95 5.65 25.29
C GLU A 459 22.75 6.71 24.53
N LEU A 460 22.11 7.44 23.62
CA LEU A 460 22.70 8.52 22.85
C LEU A 460 21.97 9.81 23.19
N ARG A 461 22.65 10.76 23.84
CA ARG A 461 22.13 12.10 24.11
C ARG A 461 22.54 13.06 23.00
N LEU A 462 21.56 13.74 22.41
CA LEU A 462 21.70 14.58 21.21
C LEU A 462 21.98 16.06 21.49
#